data_AF-H6UGW8-F1
#
_entry.id   AF-H6UGW8-F1
#
_cell.length_a   1.000
_cell.length_b   1.000
_cell.length_c   1.000
_cell.angle_alpha   90.00
_cell.angle_beta   90.00
_cell.angle_gamma   90.00
#
_symmetry.space_group_name_H-M   'P 1'
#
loop_
_entity.id
_entity.type
_entity.pdbx_description
1 polymer ?
#
loop_
_entity_poly.entity_id
_entity_poly.type
_entity_poly.pdbx_seq_one_letter_code
_entity_poly.pdbx_strand_id
1 'polypeptide(L)'
;CQLAKTCPVEIRVSREPPKGAVLRATAVYKKTEHVADVVRRCPHHQNEDSVEHRSHLIRMEGSQLAQYFEDPFTKRQSVTVPYEPPLPGSEMTTILLSYMCNSSCMG
;
A
#
# COMPACT_ATOMS: atom_id res chain seq x y z
N CYS A 1 0.06 -9.22 9.58
CA CYS A 1 0.14 -9.90 8.26
C CYS A 1 1.50 -10.59 8.15
N GLN A 2 1.63 -11.65 7.34
CA GLN A 2 2.92 -12.30 7.03
C GLN A 2 3.55 -11.69 5.77
N LEU A 3 4.86 -11.86 5.57
CA LEU A 3 5.59 -11.40 4.38
C LEU A 3 4.91 -11.90 3.10
N ALA A 4 4.68 -10.99 2.15
CA ALA A 4 4.09 -11.26 0.83
C ALA A 4 2.77 -12.05 0.85
N LYS A 5 2.07 -12.08 1.99
CA LYS A 5 0.72 -12.64 2.11
C LYS A 5 -0.31 -11.54 2.02
N THR A 6 -1.38 -11.86 1.31
CA THR A 6 -2.56 -11.01 1.17
C THR A 6 -3.17 -10.71 2.53
N CYS A 7 -3.43 -9.43 2.78
CA CYS A 7 -4.01 -8.90 4.00
C CYS A 7 -5.22 -8.05 3.61
N PRO A 8 -6.45 -8.54 3.84
CA PRO A 8 -7.65 -7.77 3.51
C PRO A 8 -7.78 -6.55 4.42
N VAL A 9 -8.20 -5.43 3.84
CA VAL A 9 -8.53 -4.21 4.55
C VAL A 9 -9.92 -3.78 4.12
N GLU A 10 -10.82 -3.65 5.09
CA GLU A 10 -12.20 -3.22 4.89
C GLU A 10 -12.32 -1.71 5.06
N ILE A 11 -12.93 -1.06 4.07
CA ILE A 11 -13.20 0.37 4.04
C ILE A 11 -14.71 0.55 4.17
N ARG A 12 -15.10 1.19 5.27
CA ARG A 12 -16.47 1.63 5.50
C ARG A 12 -16.55 3.14 5.36
N VAL A 13 -17.50 3.62 4.55
CA VAL A 13 -17.78 5.04 4.36
C VAL A 13 -19.20 5.33 4.83
N SER A 14 -19.42 6.49 5.45
CA SER A 14 -20.77 6.89 5.89
C SER A 14 -21.61 7.47 4.75
N ARG A 15 -20.95 7.94 3.68
CA ARG A 15 -21.54 8.47 2.45
C ARG A 15 -20.63 8.11 1.28
N GLU A 16 -21.22 7.95 0.10
CA GLU A 16 -20.47 7.63 -1.11
C GLU A 16 -19.48 8.76 -1.44
N PRO A 17 -18.18 8.46 -1.66
CA PRO A 17 -17.21 9.43 -2.10
C PRO A 17 -17.56 10.04 -3.47
N PRO A 18 -17.03 11.23 -3.79
CA PRO A 18 -17.15 11.81 -5.13
C PRO A 18 -16.60 10.88 -6.22
N LYS A 19 -17.14 11.01 -7.44
CA LYS A 19 -16.64 10.28 -8.61
C LYS A 19 -15.15 10.54 -8.80
N GLY A 20 -14.39 9.47 -9.03
CA GLY A 20 -12.94 9.52 -9.18
C GLY A 20 -12.16 9.51 -7.87
N ALA A 21 -12.81 9.28 -6.72
CA ALA A 21 -12.11 9.03 -5.46
C ALA A 21 -11.14 7.85 -5.58
N VAL A 22 -10.03 7.93 -4.85
CA VAL A 22 -8.99 6.89 -4.82
C VAL A 22 -8.69 6.51 -3.38
N LEU A 23 -8.35 5.24 -3.17
CA LEU A 23 -7.79 4.73 -1.93
C LEU A 23 -6.27 4.75 -2.07
N ARG A 24 -5.58 5.39 -1.12
CA ARG A 24 -4.11 5.48 -1.10
C ARG A 24 -3.56 4.83 0.16
N ALA A 25 -2.59 3.92 0.00
CA ALA A 25 -1.79 3.39 1.10
C ALA A 25 -0.38 4.00 1.07
N THR A 26 0.10 4.46 2.23
CA THR A 26 1.47 5.01 2.40
C THR A 26 1.99 4.59 3.76
N ALA A 27 3.18 4.02 3.79
CA ALA A 27 3.81 3.61 5.04
C ALA A 27 4.57 4.78 5.68
N VAL A 28 4.49 4.88 7.01
CA VAL A 28 5.27 5.81 7.84
C VAL A 28 5.78 5.07 9.06
N TYR A 29 6.97 5.41 9.54
CA TYR A 29 7.46 4.90 10.82
C TYR A 29 6.66 5.51 11.97
N LYS A 30 6.31 4.68 12.95
CA LYS A 30 5.54 5.10 14.13
C LYS A 30 6.37 5.94 15.11
N LYS A 31 7.65 5.62 15.28
CA LYS A 31 8.54 6.35 16.19
C LYS A 31 8.79 7.75 15.65
N THR A 32 8.66 8.75 16.51
CA THR A 32 8.81 10.17 16.15
C THR A 32 10.18 10.48 15.58
N GLU A 33 11.24 9.87 16.11
CA GLU A 33 12.61 10.01 15.61
C GLU A 33 12.80 9.53 14.16
N HIS A 34 11.90 8.67 13.66
CA HIS A 34 11.95 8.11 12.30
C HIS A 34 10.77 8.53 11.42
N VAL A 35 9.84 9.36 11.91
CA VAL A 35 8.61 9.67 11.17
C VAL A 35 8.91 10.40 9.85
N ALA A 36 10.01 11.15 9.80
CA ALA A 36 10.49 11.85 8.61
C ALA A 36 11.14 10.89 7.59
N ASP A 37 11.62 9.72 8.04
CA ASP A 37 12.30 8.76 7.19
C ASP A 37 11.32 8.09 6.22
N VAL A 38 11.86 7.76 5.04
CA VAL A 38 11.10 7.07 3.99
C VAL A 38 11.11 5.58 4.28
N VAL A 39 9.92 4.99 4.40
CA VAL A 39 9.78 3.54 4.52
C VAL A 39 10.07 2.90 3.16
N ARG A 40 11.11 2.08 3.10
CA ARG A 40 11.50 1.29 1.92
C ARG A 40 11.74 -0.17 2.30
N ARG A 41 11.71 -1.07 1.32
CA ARG A 41 12.14 -2.45 1.52
C ARG A 41 13.66 -2.52 1.74
N CYS A 42 14.15 -3.55 2.44
CA CYS A 42 15.59 -3.74 2.55
C CYS A 42 16.24 -4.08 1.19
N PRO A 43 17.55 -3.81 1.01
CA PRO A 43 18.24 -4.05 -0.27
C PRO A 43 18.14 -5.50 -0.77
N HIS A 44 18.18 -6.47 0.14
CA HIS A 44 18.09 -7.89 -0.20
C HIS A 44 16.79 -8.20 -0.95
N HIS A 45 15.65 -7.85 -0.37
CA HIS A 45 14.34 -8.09 -0.96
C HIS A 45 14.07 -7.21 -2.21
N GLN A 46 14.69 -6.03 -2.32
CA GLN A 46 14.60 -5.23 -3.55
C GLN A 46 15.33 -5.89 -4.71
N ASN A 47 16.48 -6.51 -4.45
CA ASN A 47 17.32 -7.10 -5.50
C ASN A 47 16.78 -8.43 -6.03
N GLU A 48 16.06 -9.19 -5.20
CA GLU A 48 15.41 -10.45 -5.61
C GLU A 48 14.14 -10.24 -6.44
N ASP A 49 13.64 -8.99 -6.48
CA ASP A 49 12.36 -8.67 -7.09
C ASP A 49 12.54 -7.91 -8.41
N SER A 50 11.99 -8.47 -9.48
CA SER A 50 12.14 -7.98 -10.85
C SER A 50 11.05 -7.01 -11.29
N VAL A 51 10.01 -6.77 -10.46
CA VAL A 51 8.92 -5.85 -10.84
C VAL A 51 9.35 -4.38 -10.75
N GLU A 52 8.73 -3.52 -11.55
CA GLU A 52 9.08 -2.09 -11.62
C GLU A 52 8.95 -1.39 -10.25
N HIS A 53 7.94 -1.76 -9.47
CA HIS A 53 7.68 -1.23 -8.12
C HIS A 53 8.36 -2.08 -7.02
N ARG A 54 9.52 -2.69 -7.32
CA ARG A 54 10.30 -3.50 -6.37
C ARG A 54 10.71 -2.77 -5.09
N SER A 55 10.77 -1.44 -5.09
CA SER A 55 11.12 -0.65 -3.90
C SER A 55 9.96 -0.48 -2.91
N HIS A 56 8.71 -0.59 -3.39
CA HIS A 56 7.50 -0.35 -2.61
C HIS A 56 7.25 -1.45 -1.57
N LEU A 57 7.15 -1.05 -0.30
CA LEU A 57 6.81 -1.97 0.79
C LEU A 57 5.39 -2.51 0.67
N ILE A 58 4.42 -1.64 0.34
CA ILE A 58 2.99 -1.99 0.25
C ILE A 58 2.64 -2.21 -1.22
N ARG A 59 1.97 -3.32 -1.51
CA ARG A 59 1.39 -3.62 -2.82
C ARG A 59 -0.11 -3.86 -2.73
N MET A 60 -0.76 -3.64 -3.86
CA MET A 60 -2.17 -3.97 -4.07
C MET A 60 -2.27 -5.28 -4.83
N GLU A 61 -3.07 -6.20 -4.31
CA GLU A 61 -3.36 -7.48 -4.91
C GLU A 61 -4.74 -7.45 -5.59
N GLY A 62 -4.89 -8.15 -6.71
CA GLY A 62 -6.18 -8.35 -7.37
C GLY A 62 -6.74 -7.13 -8.13
N SER A 63 -6.00 -6.03 -8.25
CA SER A 63 -6.39 -4.86 -9.06
C SER A 63 -5.32 -4.47 -10.08
N GLN A 64 -5.68 -4.48 -11.36
CA GLN A 64 -4.82 -3.99 -12.46
C GLN A 64 -4.81 -2.46 -12.55
N LEU A 65 -5.72 -1.78 -11.83
CA LEU A 65 -5.80 -0.32 -11.77
C LEU A 65 -4.90 0.27 -10.68
N ALA A 66 -4.11 -0.58 -10.00
CA ALA A 66 -3.15 -0.14 -9.01
C ALA A 66 -2.06 0.73 -9.65
N GLN A 67 -1.85 1.92 -9.09
CA GLN A 67 -0.81 2.84 -9.52
C GLN A 67 0.19 3.03 -8.38
N TYR A 68 1.47 2.83 -8.70
CA TYR A 68 2.58 2.99 -7.78
C TYR A 68 3.23 4.35 -8.01
N PHE A 69 3.39 5.13 -6.94
CA PHE A 69 3.91 6.48 -7.01
C PHE A 69 4.98 6.73 -5.95
N GLU A 70 6.10 7.31 -6.36
CA GLU A 70 7.10 7.90 -5.46
C GLU A 70 7.03 9.42 -5.58
N ASP A 71 6.80 10.09 -4.45
CA ASP A 71 6.73 11.55 -4.42
C ASP A 71 8.10 12.18 -4.74
N PRO A 72 8.19 13.09 -5.73
CA PRO A 72 9.49 13.58 -6.20
C PRO A 72 10.26 14.39 -5.15
N PHE A 73 9.59 14.98 -4.16
CA PHE A 73 10.19 15.83 -3.14
C PHE A 73 10.48 15.07 -1.85
N THR A 74 9.47 14.40 -1.29
CA THR A 74 9.55 13.66 -0.03
C THR A 74 10.08 12.24 -0.20
N LYS A 75 10.13 11.74 -1.44
CA LYS A 75 10.50 10.36 -1.79
C LYS A 75 9.61 9.29 -1.16
N ARG A 76 8.46 9.67 -0.58
CA ARG A 76 7.52 8.73 0.01
C ARG A 76 6.85 7.91 -1.07
N GLN A 77 6.79 6.61 -0.83
CA GLN A 77 6.19 5.65 -1.73
C GLN A 77 4.75 5.37 -1.33
N SER A 78 3.87 5.34 -2.32
CA SER A 78 2.45 5.08 -2.14
C SER A 78 1.93 4.18 -3.25
N VAL A 79 0.85 3.46 -2.96
CA VAL A 79 0.06 2.74 -3.96
C VAL A 79 -1.37 3.23 -3.89
N THR A 80 -1.99 3.45 -5.03
CA THR A 80 -3.38 3.89 -5.15
C THR A 80 -4.21 2.94 -5.99
N VAL A 81 -5.48 2.80 -5.64
CA VAL A 81 -6.51 2.17 -6.49
C VAL A 81 -7.76 3.06 -6.53
N PRO A 82 -8.53 3.06 -7.63
CA PRO A 82 -9.84 3.69 -7.63
C PRO A 82 -10.72 3.15 -6.50
N TYR A 83 -11.50 4.03 -5.88
CA TYR A 83 -12.54 3.58 -4.95
C TYR A 83 -13.67 2.93 -5.75
N GLU A 84 -14.02 1.70 -5.37
CA GLU A 84 -15.18 0.98 -5.88
C GLU A 84 -16.21 0.82 -4.74
N PRO A 85 -17.50 1.09 -4.98
CA PRO A 85 -18.54 0.86 -3.98
C PRO A 85 -18.57 -0.61 -3.50
N PRO A 86 -19.12 -0.89 -2.30
CA PRO A 86 -19.28 -2.25 -1.82
C PRO A 86 -20.06 -3.13 -2.80
N LEU A 87 -19.71 -4.41 -2.87
CA LEU A 87 -20.49 -5.39 -3.63
C LEU A 87 -21.93 -5.47 -3.08
N PRO A 88 -22.94 -5.81 -3.90
CA PRO A 88 -24.30 -5.99 -3.44
C PRO A 88 -24.37 -6.95 -2.25
N GLY A 89 -24.93 -6.49 -1.13
CA GLY A 89 -25.02 -7.26 0.12
C GLY A 89 -23.88 -7.03 1.11
N SER A 90 -22.89 -6.20 0.79
CA SER A 90 -21.83 -5.76 1.71
C SER A 90 -22.02 -4.29 2.12
N GLU A 91 -21.69 -3.95 3.36
CA GLU A 91 -21.58 -2.56 3.81
C GLU A 91 -20.18 -1.96 3.59
N MET A 92 -19.21 -2.78 3.15
CA MET A 92 -17.80 -2.42 3.10
C MET A 92 -17.16 -2.77 1.76
N THR A 93 -16.23 -1.92 1.32
CA THR A 93 -15.33 -2.18 0.20
C THR A 93 -14.07 -2.83 0.75
N THR A 94 -13.64 -3.96 0.18
CA THR A 94 -12.41 -4.63 0.63
C THR A 94 -11.31 -4.45 -0.40
N ILE A 95 -10.16 -3.94 0.04
CA ILE A 95 -8.92 -3.96 -0.74
C ILE A 95 -7.99 -5.03 -0.19
N LEU A 96 -7.13 -5.56 -1.05
CA LEU A 96 -6.18 -6.61 -0.69
C LEU A 96 -4.78 -6.02 -0.73
N LEU A 97 -4.14 -5.89 0.44
CA LEU A 97 -2.77 -5.38 0.55
C LEU A 97 -1.79 -6.52 0.79
N SER A 98 -0.57 -6.40 0.26
CA SER A 98 0.56 -7.26 0.65
C SER A 98 1.74 -6.40 1.08
N TYR A 99 2.53 -6.94 2.01
CA TYR A 99 3.69 -6.26 2.60
C TYR A 99 4.96 -7.04 2.25
N MET A 100 5.87 -6.39 1.53
CA MET A 100 6.95 -7.06 0.80
C MET A 100 8.30 -7.05 1.54
N CYS A 101 8.29 -6.73 2.83
CA CYS A 101 9.45 -6.81 3.71
C CYS A 101 8.98 -7.09 5.15
N ASN A 102 9.79 -7.80 5.93
CA ASN A 102 9.52 -7.96 7.36
C ASN A 102 9.88 -6.65 8.09
N SER A 103 9.19 -6.38 9.20
CA SER A 103 9.53 -5.27 10.09
C SER A 103 10.88 -5.41 10.78
N SER A 104 11.43 -6.64 10.82
CA SER A 104 12.73 -6.97 11.40
C SER A 104 13.86 -7.00 10.36
N CYS A 105 13.59 -6.75 9.08
CA CYS A 105 14.65 -6.72 8.08
C CYS A 105 15.64 -5.60 8.38
N MET A 106 16.92 -5.92 8.31
CA MET A 106 17.99 -4.92 8.38
C MET A 106 18.18 -4.28 7.01
N GLY A 107 18.27 -2.96 6.95
CA GLY A 107 18.44 -2.18 5.73
C GLY A 107 18.20 -0.71 5.94
#